data_AF-A0A061NQA9-F1
#
_entry.id   AF-A0A061NQA9-F1
#
_cell.length_a   1.000
_cell.length_b   1.000
_cell.length_c   1.000
_cell.angle_alpha   90.00
_cell.angle_beta   90.00
_cell.angle_gamma   90.00
#
_symmetry.space_group_name_H-M   'P 1'
#
loop_
_entity.id
_entity.type
_entity.pdbx_description
1 polymer ?
#
loop_
_entity_poly.entity_id
_entity_poly.type
_entity_poly.pdbx_seq_one_letter_code
_entity_poly.pdbx_strand_id
1 'polypeptide(L)'
;MDPVIIISIVSAILFVGVIASASLKPIKWLGSGAVRILIGAIALFVINLFGNLAGIHMPINLFTSSVAGILGIPGVIMLFAVHYFVLPF
;
A
#
# COMPACT_ATOMS: atom_id res chain seq x y z
N MET A 1 -46.88 22.18 -1.89
CA MET A 1 -45.73 21.60 -2.62
C MET A 1 -46.23 20.36 -3.32
N ASP A 2 -46.03 20.25 -4.63
CA ASP A 2 -46.53 19.09 -5.36
C ASP A 2 -45.81 17.81 -4.88
N PRO A 3 -46.54 16.70 -4.64
CA PRO A 3 -45.96 15.45 -4.18
C PRO A 3 -44.80 14.95 -5.05
N VAL A 4 -44.86 15.26 -6.35
CA VAL A 4 -43.82 14.95 -7.33
C VAL A 4 -42.47 15.57 -6.95
N ILE A 5 -42.46 16.83 -6.51
CA ILE A 5 -41.23 17.56 -6.15
C ILE A 5 -40.57 16.91 -4.92
N ILE A 6 -41.38 16.48 -3.95
CA ILE A 6 -40.89 15.82 -2.73
C ILE A 6 -40.24 14.48 -3.09
N ILE A 7 -40.89 13.68 -3.93
CA ILE A 7 -40.37 12.39 -4.39
C ILE A 7 -39.09 12.57 -5.22
N SER A 8 -39.01 13.59 -6.06
CA SER A 8 -37.81 13.92 -6.83
C SER A 8 -36.63 14.31 -5.94
N ILE A 9 -36.85 15.11 -4.90
CA ILE A 9 -35.79 15.50 -3.96
C ILE A 9 -35.28 14.30 -3.16
N VAL A 10 -36.20 13.48 -2.63
CA VAL A 10 -35.84 12.28 -1.85
C VAL A 10 -35.07 11.28 -2.70
N SER A 11 -35.51 11.03 -3.94
CA SER A 11 -34.80 10.13 -4.86
C SER A 11 -33.42 10.66 -5.25
N ALA A 12 -33.26 11.97 -5.50
CA ALA A 12 -31.97 12.59 -5.76
C ALA A 12 -31.00 12.43 -4.59
N ILE A 13 -31.46 12.64 -3.35
CA ILE A 13 -30.65 12.47 -2.13
C ILE A 13 -30.19 11.02 -1.99
N LEU A 14 -31.09 10.06 -2.20
CA LEU A 14 -30.76 8.64 -2.16
C LEU A 14 -29.72 8.26 -3.23
N PHE A 15 -29.87 8.78 -4.45
CA PHE A 15 -28.95 8.50 -5.56
C PHE A 15 -27.53 9.01 -5.28
N VAL A 16 -27.40 10.22 -4.73
CA VAL A 16 -26.10 10.79 -4.31
C VAL A 16 -25.48 9.96 -3.19
N GLY A 17 -26.28 9.51 -2.22
CA GLY A 17 -25.81 8.66 -1.12
C GLY A 17 -25.24 7.31 -1.59
N VAL A 18 -25.85 6.70 -2.60
CA VAL A 18 -25.38 5.45 -3.21
C VAL A 18 -24.05 5.66 -3.94
N ILE A 19 -23.92 6.74 -4.73
CA ILE A 19 -22.68 7.06 -5.46
C ILE A 19 -21.53 7.36 -4.49
N ALA A 20 -21.79 8.13 -3.44
CA ALA A 20 -20.79 8.45 -2.42
C ALA A 20 -20.31 7.19 -1.68
N SER A 21 -21.22 6.26 -1.38
CA SER A 21 -20.89 5.00 -0.71
C SER A 21 -20.16 4.00 -1.62
N ALA A 22 -20.51 3.97 -2.91
CA ALA A 22 -19.91 3.08 -3.90
C ALA A 22 -18.44 3.44 -4.23
N SER A 23 -18.07 4.71 -4.12
CA SER A 23 -16.75 5.24 -4.54
C SER A 23 -15.63 5.12 -3.50
N LEU A 24 -15.89 4.52 -2.32
CA LEU A 24 -14.86 4.31 -1.29
C LEU A 24 -13.92 3.12 -1.60
N LYS A 25 -14.22 2.31 -2.62
CA LYS A 25 -13.39 1.16 -3.03
C LYS A 25 -11.95 1.53 -3.44
N PRO A 26 -11.70 2.55 -4.28
CA PRO A 26 -10.34 2.99 -4.62
C PRO A 26 -9.53 3.51 -3.43
N ILE A 27 -10.18 4.22 -2.47
CA ILE A 27 -9.52 4.68 -1.24
C ILE A 27 -9.05 3.52 -0.38
N LYS A 28 -9.85 2.44 -0.28
CA LYS A 28 -9.45 1.22 0.43
C LYS A 28 -8.24 0.53 -0.23
N TRP A 29 -8.15 0.58 -1.55
CA TRP A 29 -7.01 0.04 -2.31
C TRP A 29 -5.73 0.87 -2.12
N LEU A 30 -5.84 2.20 -2.12
CA LEU A 30 -4.69 3.08 -1.84
C LEU A 30 -4.20 2.91 -0.40
N GLY A 31 -5.13 2.84 0.57
CA GLY A 31 -4.79 2.59 1.97
C GLY A 31 -4.13 1.23 2.19
N SER A 32 -4.65 0.17 1.58
CA SER A 32 -4.04 -1.17 1.69
C SER A 32 -2.66 -1.24 1.04
N GLY A 33 -2.45 -0.53 -0.08
CA GLY A 33 -1.13 -0.36 -0.68
C GLY A 33 -0.14 0.33 0.24
N ALA A 34 -0.53 1.47 0.84
CA ALA A 34 0.32 2.20 1.77
C ALA A 34 0.71 1.37 3.00
N VAL A 35 -0.23 0.60 3.56
CA VAL A 35 0.04 -0.31 4.69
C VAL A 35 1.05 -1.39 4.30
N ARG A 36 0.93 -1.97 3.10
CA ARG A 36 1.90 -2.96 2.60
C ARG A 36 3.30 -2.37 2.47
N ILE A 37 3.42 -1.17 1.90
CA ILE A 37 4.71 -0.46 1.79
C ILE A 37 5.32 -0.23 3.18
N LEU A 38 4.50 0.21 4.15
CA LEU A 38 4.94 0.41 5.52
C LEU A 38 5.44 -0.90 6.17
N ILE A 39 4.73 -2.00 5.97
CA ILE A 39 5.16 -3.34 6.43
C ILE A 39 6.50 -3.71 5.79
N GLY A 40 6.67 -3.48 4.49
CA GLY A 40 7.94 -3.72 3.80
C GLY A 40 9.09 -2.86 4.35
N ALA A 41 8.84 -1.59 4.64
CA ALA A 41 9.82 -0.69 5.25
C ALA A 41 10.23 -1.18 6.66
N ILE A 42 9.26 -1.60 7.48
CA ILE A 42 9.53 -2.17 8.81
C ILE A 42 10.32 -3.47 8.70
N ALA A 43 9.96 -4.36 7.77
CA ALA A 43 10.69 -5.61 7.55
C ALA A 43 12.16 -5.35 7.16
N LEU A 44 12.39 -4.45 6.20
CA LEU A 44 13.75 -4.06 5.81
C LEU A 44 14.51 -3.37 6.96
N PHE A 45 13.83 -2.54 7.76
CA PHE A 45 14.42 -1.93 8.95
C PHE A 45 14.88 -2.98 9.97
N VAL A 46 14.04 -3.97 10.27
CA VAL A 46 14.40 -5.07 11.19
C VAL A 46 15.58 -5.87 10.65
N ILE A 47 15.55 -6.21 9.35
CA ILE A 47 16.66 -6.93 8.71
C ILE A 47 17.94 -6.11 8.78
N ASN A 48 17.89 -4.80 8.52
CA ASN A 48 19.06 -3.93 8.62
C ASN A 48 19.54 -3.78 10.07
N LEU A 49 18.65 -3.74 11.05
CA LEU A 49 19.02 -3.61 12.46
C LEU A 49 19.88 -4.79 12.92
N PHE A 50 19.50 -6.01 12.56
CA PHE A 50 20.27 -7.22 12.87
C PHE A 50 21.41 -7.47 11.87
N GLY A 51 21.18 -7.14 10.60
CA GLY A 51 22.10 -7.32 9.48
C GLY A 51 23.31 -6.40 9.54
N ASN A 52 23.21 -5.25 10.21
CA ASN A 52 24.33 -4.32 10.38
C ASN A 52 25.55 -5.00 11.05
N LEU A 53 25.32 -5.99 11.93
CA LEU A 53 26.40 -6.78 12.55
C LEU A 53 27.14 -7.67 11.55
N ALA A 54 26.48 -8.06 10.46
CA ALA A 54 27.03 -8.86 9.36
C ALA A 54 27.46 -8.01 8.15
N GLY A 55 27.44 -6.67 8.27
CA GLY A 55 27.67 -5.75 7.14
C GLY A 55 26.53 -5.71 6.12
N ILE A 56 25.39 -6.34 6.46
CA ILE A 56 24.23 -6.46 5.58
C ILE A 56 23.32 -5.25 5.75
N HIS A 57 23.20 -4.44 4.71
CA HIS A 57 22.37 -3.24 4.71
C HIS A 57 21.67 -3.05 3.37
N MET A 58 20.34 -3.00 3.38
CA MET A 58 19.54 -2.71 2.20
C MET A 58 18.99 -1.27 2.29
N PRO A 59 19.13 -0.42 1.26
CA PRO A 59 18.55 0.93 1.31
C PRO A 59 17.03 0.86 1.53
N ILE A 60 16.53 1.60 2.53
CA ILE A 60 15.10 1.69 2.83
C ILE A 60 14.53 2.91 2.10
N ASN A 61 13.88 2.67 0.96
CA ASN A 61 13.23 3.71 0.17
C ASN A 61 11.87 3.21 -0.32
N LEU A 62 11.13 4.08 -1.01
CA LEU A 62 9.77 3.77 -1.46
C LEU A 62 9.74 2.58 -2.44
N PHE A 63 10.79 2.38 -3.23
CA PHE A 63 10.90 1.24 -4.15
C PHE A 63 11.17 -0.07 -3.41
N THR A 64 12.22 -0.14 -2.59
CA THR A 64 12.58 -1.37 -1.86
C THR A 64 11.52 -1.78 -0.86
N SER A 65 10.91 -0.82 -0.15
CA SER A 65 9.79 -1.08 0.76
C SER A 65 8.52 -1.51 0.04
N SER A 66 8.24 -1.00 -1.17
CA SER A 66 7.13 -1.49 -1.99
C SER A 66 7.35 -2.92 -2.47
N VAL A 67 8.55 -3.24 -2.95
CA VAL A 67 8.89 -4.60 -3.40
C VAL A 67 8.82 -5.58 -2.23
N ALA A 68 9.45 -5.27 -1.09
CA ALA A 68 9.38 -6.08 0.12
C ALA A 68 7.95 -6.20 0.69
N GLY A 69 7.17 -5.12 0.65
CA GLY A 69 5.83 -5.05 1.22
C GLY A 69 4.74 -5.72 0.39
N ILE A 70 4.83 -5.62 -0.94
CA ILE A 70 3.85 -6.20 -1.87
C ILE A 70 4.11 -7.69 -2.07
N LEU A 71 5.38 -8.08 -2.26
CA LEU A 71 5.76 -9.48 -2.49
C LEU A 71 6.02 -10.24 -1.18
N GLY A 72 6.29 -9.55 -0.06
CA GLY A 72 6.59 -10.17 1.22
C GLY A 72 7.98 -10.81 1.25
N ILE A 73 8.09 -11.97 1.90
CA ILE A 73 9.32 -12.76 2.04
C ILE A 73 10.05 -12.99 0.69
N PRO A 74 9.39 -13.46 -0.40
CA PRO A 74 10.09 -13.64 -1.67
C PRO A 74 10.61 -12.32 -2.26
N GLY A 75 9.93 -11.20 -2.03
CA GLY A 75 10.41 -9.87 -2.43
C GLY A 75 11.67 -9.45 -1.69
N VAL A 76 11.71 -9.69 -0.38
CA VAL A 76 12.91 -9.46 0.44
C VAL A 76 14.07 -10.31 -0.09
N ILE A 77 13.89 -11.62 -0.25
CA ILE A 77 14.94 -12.51 -0.76
C ILE A 77 15.45 -12.04 -2.12
N MET A 78 14.55 -11.67 -3.03
CA MET A 78 14.92 -11.14 -4.35
C MET A 78 15.72 -9.83 -4.24
N LEU A 79 15.31 -8.88 -3.39
CA LEU A 79 16.03 -7.62 -3.22
C LEU A 79 17.46 -7.86 -2.73
N PHE A 80 17.62 -8.74 -1.74
CA PHE A 80 18.93 -9.13 -1.25
C PHE A 80 19.74 -9.86 -2.32
N ALA A 81 19.13 -10.78 -3.07
CA ALA A 81 19.81 -11.47 -4.16
C ALA A 81 20.30 -10.50 -5.25
N VAL A 82 19.47 -9.55 -5.67
CA VAL A 82 19.87 -8.52 -6.66
C VAL A 82 20.98 -7.64 -6.10
N HIS A 83 20.85 -7.21 -4.84
CA HIS A 83 21.83 -6.32 -4.22
C HIS A 83 23.21 -6.99 -4.07
N TYR A 84 23.26 -8.26 -3.67
CA TYR A 84 24.53 -8.96 -3.43
C TYR A 84 25.11 -9.68 -4.65
N PHE A 85 24.29 -10.20 -5.56
CA PHE A 85 24.78 -10.96 -6.71
C PHE A 85 24.86 -10.16 -8.01
N VAL A 86 23.99 -9.16 -8.20
CA VAL A 86 23.88 -8.44 -9.50
C VAL A 86 24.53 -7.05 -9.45
N LEU A 87 24.41 -6.34 -8.32
CA LEU A 87 24.98 -5.00 -8.13
C LEU A 87 26.06 -5.02 -7.01
N PRO A 88 27.18 -5.76 -7.17
CA PRO A 88 28.16 -5.96 -6.10
C PRO A 88 29.12 -4.78 -5.87
N PHE A 89 28.71 -3.54 -6.17
CA PHE A 89 29.58 -2.35 -6.10
C PHE A 89 29.27 -1.48 -4.89
#